data_AF-A0A1H3EDR7-F1
#
_entry.id   AF-A0A1H3EDR7-F1
#
_cell.length_a   1.000
_cell.length_b   1.000
_cell.length_c   1.000
_cell.angle_alpha   90.00
_cell.angle_beta   90.00
_cell.angle_gamma   90.00
#
_symmetry.space_group_name_H-M   'P 1'
#
loop_
_entity.id
_entity.type
_entity.pdbx_description
1 polymer ?
#
loop_
_entity_poly.entity_id
_entity_poly.type
_entity_poly.pdbx_seq_one_letter_code
_entity_poly.pdbx_strand_id
1 'polypeptide(L)'
;MLLCHDQHRVIDHKSLWEVFDVDTLLAMKRRHEERIRKLTGLGHESRTTVLRVVGHIHGRPVELTSASVTTALLANNRFPDSILRGADEFEIDLRAIPGEPISSLAYWAAARNHLEDGLRHLCTQVRKEAVNHVSVFALARIPVLVLLGTYLDKMLQVDIYPKRREGKKVWGFDDFGATVRFGSEILRVGKDPTRVAILCSISGSIDINRLPPEVLDSHTIYELRPNTMLPTPELISTKAALDQFSQAWRILLSTIEVDHPGVSAIPIFPAVPPAAAISIGRHLLRAAHPPLHIYDRAPSSPGYFFTASTEA
;
A
#
# COMPACT_ATOMS: atom_id res chain seq x y z
N MET A 1 33.92 19.15 15.34
CA MET A 1 33.48 17.78 14.99
C MET A 1 34.16 16.87 16.00
N LEU A 2 33.41 16.01 16.69
CA LEU A 2 34.00 15.06 17.64
C LEU A 2 34.27 13.75 16.90
N LEU A 3 35.50 13.27 16.95
CA LEU A 3 35.95 12.05 16.29
C LEU A 3 36.68 11.18 17.31
N CYS A 4 36.62 9.85 17.14
CA CYS A 4 37.47 8.96 17.91
C CYS A 4 38.93 9.08 17.44
N HIS A 5 39.87 8.61 18.28
CA HIS A 5 41.31 8.69 18.01
C HIS A 5 41.69 8.12 16.64
N ASP A 6 41.16 6.96 16.28
CA ASP A 6 41.48 6.28 15.02
C ASP A 6 41.04 7.10 13.79
N GLN A 7 39.85 7.70 13.85
CA GLN A 7 39.33 8.53 12.76
C GLN A 7 40.06 9.87 12.67
N HIS A 8 40.48 10.45 13.80
CA HIS A 8 41.32 11.65 13.81
C HIS A 8 42.64 11.39 13.08
N ARG A 9 43.29 10.25 13.35
CA ARG A 9 44.57 9.89 12.73
C ARG A 9 44.48 9.74 11.21
N VAL A 10 43.36 9.25 10.70
CA VAL A 10 43.12 9.09 9.25
C VAL A 10 42.93 10.45 8.58
N ILE A 11 42.11 11.32 9.17
CA ILE A 11 41.79 12.63 8.59
C ILE A 11 43.00 13.57 8.63
N ASP A 12 43.81 13.51 9.68
CA ASP A 12 44.99 14.36 9.84
C ASP A 12 46.20 13.89 9.02
N HIS A 13 46.10 12.72 8.36
CA HIS A 13 47.20 12.19 7.55
C HIS A 13 47.39 13.03 6.28
N LYS A 14 48.59 13.62 6.14
CA LYS A 14 48.92 14.57 5.06
C LYS A 14 48.59 14.09 3.64
N SER A 15 48.74 12.79 3.38
CA SER A 15 48.45 12.21 2.05
C SER A 15 46.96 12.20 1.68
N LEU A 16 46.06 12.52 2.62
CA LEU A 16 44.61 12.50 2.42
C LEU A 16 43.98 13.89 2.52
N TRP A 17 44.78 14.97 2.62
CA TRP A 17 44.26 16.34 2.76
C TRP A 17 43.49 16.82 1.53
N GLU A 18 43.77 16.29 0.35
CA GLU A 18 42.96 16.55 -0.86
C GLU A 18 41.59 15.87 -0.81
N VAL A 19 41.44 14.78 -0.04
CA VAL A 19 40.19 14.03 0.13
C VAL A 19 39.38 14.56 1.31
N PHE A 20 40.06 14.96 2.39
CA PHE A 20 39.48 15.51 3.60
C PHE A 20 39.79 17.00 3.74
N ASP A 21 39.45 17.76 2.69
CA ASP A 21 39.55 19.20 2.73
C ASP A 21 38.52 19.82 3.71
N VAL A 22 38.65 21.13 3.94
CA VAL A 22 37.81 21.87 4.88
C VAL A 22 36.32 21.74 4.52
N ASP A 23 35.98 21.84 3.23
CA ASP A 23 34.60 21.77 2.76
C ASP A 23 33.99 20.39 2.98
N THR A 24 34.75 19.32 2.72
CA THR A 24 34.35 17.94 2.96
C THR A 24 34.10 17.68 4.45
N LEU A 25 35.02 18.13 5.32
CA LEU A 25 34.88 17.96 6.77
C LEU A 25 33.68 18.76 7.33
N LEU A 26 33.44 19.97 6.82
CA LEU A 26 32.27 20.76 7.16
C LEU A 26 30.97 20.08 6.70
N ALA A 27 30.95 19.51 5.49
CA ALA A 27 29.80 18.77 4.97
C ALA A 27 29.52 17.50 5.80
N MET A 28 30.56 16.77 6.21
CA MET A 28 30.45 15.61 7.11
C MET A 28 29.88 16.00 8.47
N LYS A 29 30.40 17.07 9.08
CA LYS A 29 29.89 17.62 10.35
C LYS A 29 28.41 18.00 10.24
N ARG A 30 28.04 18.79 9.22
CA ARG A 30 26.64 19.21 8.99
C ARG A 30 25.72 18.00 8.85
N ARG A 31 26.09 17.02 8.02
CA ARG A 31 25.32 15.77 7.85
C ARG A 31 25.16 15.01 9.16
N HIS A 32 26.20 14.93 9.98
CA HIS A 32 26.14 14.26 11.28
C HIS A 32 25.23 15.00 12.25
N GLU A 33 25.38 16.32 12.38
CA GLU A 33 24.58 17.15 13.28
C GLU A 33 23.11 17.19 12.88
N GLU A 34 22.80 17.27 11.59
CA GLU A 34 21.45 17.13 11.06
C GLU A 34 20.85 15.77 11.41
N ARG A 35 21.62 14.69 11.24
CA ARG A 35 21.18 13.34 11.61
C ARG A 35 20.88 13.24 13.10
N ILE A 36 21.77 13.70 13.97
CA ILE A 36 21.56 13.67 15.44
C ILE A 36 20.33 14.51 15.79
N ARG A 37 20.25 15.76 15.32
CA ARG A 37 19.10 16.64 15.55
C ARG A 37 17.79 15.99 15.10
N LYS A 38 17.79 15.32 13.95
CA LYS A 38 16.62 14.60 13.45
C LYS A 38 16.23 13.45 14.37
N LEU A 39 17.19 12.64 14.81
CA LEU A 39 16.93 11.48 15.68
C LEU A 39 16.51 11.88 17.10
N THR A 40 17.10 12.93 17.66
CA THR A 40 16.81 13.40 19.02
C THR A 40 15.64 14.38 19.08
N GLY A 41 15.21 14.92 17.94
CA GLY A 41 14.09 15.85 17.83
C GLY A 41 12.72 15.18 17.69
N LEU A 42 12.66 13.84 17.57
CA LEU A 42 11.40 13.12 17.45
C LEU A 42 10.69 13.06 18.82
N GLY A 43 9.52 13.73 18.90
CA GLY A 43 8.67 13.74 20.09
C GLY A 43 7.78 12.50 20.22
N HIS A 44 6.97 12.45 21.27
CA HIS A 44 6.02 11.36 21.50
C HIS A 44 5.05 11.15 20.32
N GLU A 45 4.63 12.24 19.66
CA GLU A 45 3.75 12.24 18.47
C GLU A 45 4.37 11.59 17.22
N SER A 46 5.69 11.36 17.21
CA SER A 46 6.38 10.67 16.11
C SER A 46 6.35 9.14 16.25
N ARG A 47 5.74 8.61 17.31
CA ARG A 47 5.58 7.17 17.52
C ARG A 47 4.59 6.57 16.53
N THR A 48 4.85 5.35 16.12
CA THR A 48 3.94 4.58 15.28
C THR A 48 3.97 3.11 15.65
N THR A 49 2.81 2.47 15.59
CA THR A 49 2.74 1.01 15.54
C THR A 49 3.09 0.57 14.11
N VAL A 50 3.85 -0.51 13.97
CA VAL A 50 4.25 -1.05 12.66
C VAL A 50 3.39 -2.26 12.36
N LEU A 51 2.66 -2.24 11.25
CA LEU A 51 1.92 -3.39 10.72
C LEU A 51 2.65 -3.92 9.47
N ARG A 52 3.06 -5.18 9.52
CA ARG A 52 3.66 -5.90 8.39
C ARG A 52 2.67 -6.92 7.85
N VAL A 53 2.45 -6.95 6.54
CA VAL A 53 1.64 -8.00 5.90
C VAL A 53 2.44 -8.58 4.74
N VAL A 54 2.72 -9.88 4.79
CA VAL A 54 3.67 -10.53 3.87
C VAL A 54 3.01 -11.74 3.22
N GLY A 55 2.93 -11.75 1.89
CA GLY A 55 2.57 -12.94 1.09
C GLY A 55 3.73 -13.37 0.18
N HIS A 56 3.51 -14.39 -0.65
CA HIS A 56 4.50 -14.74 -1.66
C HIS A 56 4.48 -13.73 -2.80
N ILE A 57 5.66 -13.28 -3.21
CA ILE A 57 5.83 -12.57 -4.48
C ILE A 57 6.93 -13.26 -5.27
N HIS A 58 6.52 -14.02 -6.28
CA HIS A 58 7.39 -14.62 -7.29
C HIS A 58 8.64 -15.32 -6.73
N GLY A 59 8.52 -16.00 -5.58
CA GLY A 59 9.59 -16.80 -4.98
C GLY A 59 10.81 -16.01 -4.46
N ARG A 60 10.75 -14.68 -4.37
CA ARG A 60 11.86 -13.88 -3.81
C ARG A 60 11.58 -13.51 -2.36
N PRO A 61 12.54 -13.68 -1.44
CA PRO A 61 12.39 -13.19 -0.08
C PRO A 61 12.20 -11.67 -0.12
N VAL A 62 11.12 -11.20 0.49
CA VAL A 62 10.86 -9.77 0.64
C VAL A 62 11.72 -9.29 1.81
N GLU A 63 12.63 -8.33 1.56
CA GLU A 63 13.42 -7.70 2.63
C GLU A 63 12.54 -6.76 3.49
N LEU A 64 11.74 -7.36 4.37
CA LEU A 64 11.05 -6.73 5.49
C LEU A 64 11.86 -6.90 6.78
N THR A 65 13.15 -6.52 6.74
CA THR A 65 13.99 -6.54 7.94
C THR A 65 13.63 -5.36 8.84
N SER A 66 13.80 -5.51 10.15
CA SER A 66 13.58 -4.41 11.10
C SER A 66 14.41 -3.17 10.77
N ALA A 67 15.58 -3.34 10.15
CA ALA A 67 16.44 -2.25 9.69
C ALA A 67 15.84 -1.48 8.51
N SER A 68 15.26 -2.17 7.52
CA SER A 68 14.64 -1.51 6.35
C SER A 68 13.38 -0.73 6.76
N VAL A 69 12.56 -1.31 7.63
CA VAL A 69 11.39 -0.65 8.25
C VAL A 69 11.83 0.59 9.03
N THR A 70 12.77 0.45 9.96
CA THR A 70 13.26 1.57 10.79
C THR A 70 13.81 2.70 9.91
N THR A 71 14.56 2.37 8.86
CA THR A 71 15.10 3.36 7.91
C THR A 71 13.97 4.13 7.21
N ALA A 72 12.91 3.44 6.77
CA ALA A 72 11.77 4.06 6.10
C ALA A 72 10.95 4.95 7.05
N LEU A 73 10.75 4.53 8.30
CA LEU A 73 10.08 5.32 9.33
C LEU A 73 10.86 6.61 9.63
N LEU A 74 12.17 6.51 9.87
CA LEU A 74 13.02 7.66 10.17
C LEU A 74 13.12 8.63 9.00
N ALA A 75 13.00 8.15 7.75
CA ALA A 75 12.91 9.04 6.59
C ALA A 75 11.71 9.99 6.70
N ASN A 76 10.59 9.51 7.26
CA ASN A 76 9.33 10.22 7.44
C ASN A 76 9.12 10.78 8.87
N ASN A 77 10.21 11.00 9.63
CA ASN A 77 10.14 11.52 11.01
C ASN A 77 9.27 10.68 11.95
N ARG A 78 9.24 9.36 11.74
CA ARG A 78 8.57 8.38 12.60
C ARG A 78 9.56 7.43 13.23
N PHE A 79 9.19 6.85 14.37
CA PHE A 79 9.92 5.76 15.00
C PHE A 79 8.94 4.74 15.62
N PRO A 80 9.31 3.45 15.68
CA PRO A 80 8.43 2.43 16.22
C PRO A 80 8.16 2.67 17.71
N ASP A 81 6.89 2.62 18.10
CA ASP A 81 6.53 2.73 19.51
C ASP A 81 7.08 1.53 20.28
N SER A 82 7.87 1.82 21.30
CA SER A 82 8.48 0.81 22.16
C SER A 82 7.53 0.21 23.20
N ILE A 83 6.35 0.82 23.40
CA ILE A 83 5.39 0.39 24.43
C ILE A 83 4.75 -0.96 24.08
N LEU A 84 4.68 -1.31 22.79
CA LEU A 84 4.14 -2.57 22.27
C LEU A 84 5.28 -3.54 21.88
N ARG A 85 6.36 -3.62 22.66
CA ARG A 85 7.58 -4.35 22.26
C ARG A 85 7.58 -5.85 22.61
N GLY A 86 7.46 -6.61 21.55
CA GLY A 86 8.10 -7.88 21.19
C GLY A 86 8.66 -7.75 19.77
N ALA A 87 9.48 -8.71 19.34
CA ALA A 87 10.25 -8.58 18.09
C ALA A 87 9.38 -8.56 16.80
N ASP A 88 8.11 -8.97 16.89
CA ASP A 88 7.22 -9.29 15.76
C ASP A 88 5.78 -8.73 15.83
N GLU A 89 5.48 -7.78 16.72
CA GLU A 89 4.12 -7.58 17.31
C GLU A 89 2.90 -7.54 16.37
N PHE A 90 3.03 -7.07 15.12
CA PHE A 90 1.94 -7.13 14.13
C PHE A 90 2.47 -7.51 12.75
N GLU A 91 3.11 -8.67 12.66
CA GLU A 91 3.33 -9.34 11.38
C GLU A 91 2.20 -10.32 11.06
N ILE A 92 1.58 -10.14 9.90
CA ILE A 92 0.63 -11.07 9.31
C ILE A 92 1.36 -11.78 8.16
N ASP A 93 1.86 -12.98 8.45
CA ASP A 93 2.52 -13.82 7.47
C ASP A 93 1.53 -14.75 6.78
N LEU A 94 1.32 -14.52 5.49
CA LEU A 94 0.45 -15.29 4.60
C LEU A 94 1.23 -16.33 3.79
N ARG A 95 2.57 -16.37 3.89
CA ARG A 95 3.42 -17.31 3.13
C ARG A 95 3.23 -18.76 3.59
N ALA A 96 2.79 -18.97 4.82
CA ALA A 96 2.48 -20.32 5.30
C ALA A 96 1.14 -20.87 4.75
N ILE A 97 0.31 -20.04 4.11
CA ILE A 97 -1.02 -20.45 3.64
C ILE A 97 -0.88 -21.21 2.31
N PRO A 98 -1.32 -22.48 2.24
CA PRO A 98 -1.25 -23.26 1.00
C PRO A 98 -2.27 -22.75 -0.03
N GLY A 99 -2.02 -23.05 -1.31
CA GLY A 99 -2.99 -22.81 -2.39
C GLY A 99 -2.90 -21.45 -3.07
N GLU A 100 -1.94 -20.60 -2.70
CA GLU A 100 -1.71 -19.30 -3.34
C GLU A 100 -1.45 -19.40 -4.87
N PRO A 101 -0.55 -20.29 -5.37
CA PRO A 101 -0.23 -20.34 -6.81
C PRO A 101 -1.42 -20.74 -7.69
N ILE A 102 -2.28 -21.62 -7.18
CA ILE A 102 -3.48 -22.09 -7.86
C ILE A 102 -4.72 -21.22 -7.56
N SER A 103 -4.57 -20.19 -6.72
CA SER A 103 -5.63 -19.24 -6.35
C SER A 103 -6.92 -19.89 -5.83
N SER A 104 -6.79 -20.89 -4.95
CA SER A 104 -7.94 -21.64 -4.43
C SER A 104 -8.85 -20.78 -3.55
N LEU A 105 -10.16 -21.10 -3.50
CA LEU A 105 -11.10 -20.45 -2.58
C LEU A 105 -10.67 -20.62 -1.11
N ALA A 106 -10.08 -21.77 -0.77
CA ALA A 106 -9.54 -22.04 0.56
C ALA A 106 -8.40 -21.08 0.94
N TYR A 107 -7.52 -20.73 -0.01
CA TYR A 107 -6.47 -19.74 0.21
C TYR A 107 -7.06 -18.37 0.56
N TRP A 108 -8.05 -17.89 -0.21
CA TRP A 108 -8.64 -16.57 0.02
C TRP A 108 -9.38 -16.49 1.36
N ALA A 109 -10.12 -17.54 1.72
CA ALA A 109 -10.78 -17.65 3.02
C ALA A 109 -9.76 -17.66 4.16
N ALA A 110 -8.70 -18.46 4.05
CA ALA A 110 -7.63 -18.50 5.05
C ALA A 110 -6.91 -17.14 5.17
N ALA A 111 -6.58 -16.50 4.04
CA ALA A 111 -5.93 -15.19 4.04
C ALA A 111 -6.78 -14.11 4.72
N ARG A 112 -8.11 -14.12 4.49
CA ARG A 112 -9.04 -13.24 5.24
C ARG A 112 -8.97 -13.52 6.75
N ASN A 113 -9.11 -14.79 7.15
CA ASN A 113 -9.11 -15.15 8.58
C ASN A 113 -7.80 -14.73 9.27
N HIS A 114 -6.66 -14.95 8.61
CA HIS A 114 -5.35 -14.51 9.11
C HIS A 114 -5.25 -12.98 9.22
N LEU A 115 -5.81 -12.22 8.27
CA LEU A 115 -5.90 -10.77 8.37
C LEU A 115 -6.76 -10.35 9.58
N GLU A 116 -7.93 -10.96 9.75
CA GLU A 116 -8.85 -10.63 10.85
C GLU A 116 -8.26 -10.95 12.22
N ASP A 117 -7.66 -12.14 12.36
CA ASP A 117 -7.00 -12.58 13.58
C ASP A 117 -5.81 -11.66 13.92
N GLY A 118 -4.95 -11.39 12.93
CA GLY A 118 -3.77 -10.53 13.11
C GLY A 118 -4.12 -9.08 13.45
N LEU A 119 -5.22 -8.56 12.90
CA LEU A 119 -5.67 -7.19 13.15
C LEU A 119 -6.56 -7.06 14.39
N ARG A 120 -7.07 -8.16 14.97
CA ARG A 120 -7.97 -8.13 16.13
C ARG A 120 -7.34 -7.41 17.31
N HIS A 121 -6.08 -7.74 17.62
CA HIS A 121 -5.37 -7.10 18.72
C HIS A 121 -5.11 -5.62 18.43
N LEU A 122 -4.65 -5.30 17.21
CA LEU A 122 -4.39 -3.92 16.80
C LEU A 122 -5.64 -3.05 16.89
N CYS A 123 -6.77 -3.51 16.34
CA CYS A 123 -8.06 -2.83 16.43
C CYS A 123 -8.49 -2.60 17.89
N THR A 124 -8.20 -3.55 18.78
CA THR A 124 -8.50 -3.41 20.21
C THR A 124 -7.66 -2.29 20.85
N GLN A 125 -6.38 -2.20 20.49
CA GLN A 125 -5.50 -1.13 21.00
C GLN A 125 -5.86 0.25 20.43
N VAL A 126 -6.28 0.32 19.17
CA VAL A 126 -6.80 1.57 18.58
C VAL A 126 -8.04 2.04 19.34
N ARG A 127 -9.00 1.15 19.64
CA ARG A 127 -10.22 1.49 20.41
C ARG A 127 -9.93 1.95 21.85
N LYS A 128 -8.81 1.51 22.42
CA LYS A 128 -8.34 1.91 23.76
C LYS A 128 -7.48 3.18 23.73
N GLU A 129 -7.32 3.81 22.56
CA GLU A 129 -6.46 4.98 22.35
C GLU A 129 -4.98 4.73 22.74
N ALA A 130 -4.58 3.46 22.82
CA ALA A 130 -3.21 3.04 23.07
C ALA A 130 -2.37 3.07 21.77
N VAL A 131 -3.04 3.03 20.61
CA VAL A 131 -2.42 3.15 19.28
C VAL A 131 -3.11 4.26 18.51
N ASN A 132 -2.38 5.35 18.29
CA ASN A 132 -2.90 6.54 17.60
C ASN A 132 -2.42 6.65 16.15
N HIS A 133 -1.38 5.89 15.78
CA HIS A 133 -0.79 5.90 14.43
C HIS A 133 -0.27 4.52 14.03
N VAL A 134 -0.55 4.11 12.79
CA VAL A 134 -0.11 2.84 12.21
C VAL A 134 0.66 3.09 10.90
N SER A 135 1.86 2.53 10.81
CA SER A 135 2.67 2.50 9.59
C SER A 135 2.60 1.12 8.96
N VAL A 136 2.06 1.05 7.74
CA VAL A 136 1.70 -0.20 7.07
C VAL A 136 2.71 -0.54 5.99
N PHE A 137 3.37 -1.69 6.16
CA PHE A 137 4.30 -2.28 5.21
C PHE A 137 3.68 -3.57 4.69
N ALA A 138 2.93 -3.47 3.60
CA ALA A 138 2.12 -4.58 3.11
C ALA A 138 2.51 -4.97 1.68
N LEU A 139 2.71 -6.27 1.50
CA LEU A 139 3.08 -6.87 0.25
C LEU A 139 2.48 -8.27 0.15
N ALA A 140 1.32 -8.35 -0.48
CA ALA A 140 0.55 -9.56 -0.71
C ALA A 140 -0.22 -9.41 -2.03
N ARG A 141 -1.04 -10.42 -2.38
CA ARG A 141 -1.91 -10.35 -3.57
C ARG A 141 -2.93 -9.22 -3.45
N ILE A 142 -3.28 -8.62 -4.59
CA ILE A 142 -4.15 -7.45 -4.66
C ILE A 142 -5.47 -7.63 -3.90
N PRO A 143 -6.20 -8.77 -4.00
CA PRO A 143 -7.44 -8.93 -3.24
C PRO A 143 -7.25 -8.89 -1.72
N VAL A 144 -6.18 -9.49 -1.21
CA VAL A 144 -5.83 -9.45 0.22
C VAL A 144 -5.54 -8.01 0.65
N LEU A 145 -4.86 -7.22 -0.18
CA LEU A 145 -4.54 -5.83 0.12
C LEU A 145 -5.78 -4.92 0.08
N VAL A 146 -6.75 -5.20 -0.80
CA VAL A 146 -8.05 -4.53 -0.77
C VAL A 146 -8.77 -4.84 0.54
N LEU A 147 -8.84 -6.12 0.94
CA LEU A 147 -9.43 -6.50 2.23
C LEU A 147 -8.72 -5.82 3.40
N LEU A 148 -7.38 -5.84 3.44
CA LEU A 148 -6.58 -5.13 4.43
C LEU A 148 -7.00 -3.67 4.55
N GLY A 149 -7.15 -2.96 3.43
CA GLY A 149 -7.61 -1.58 3.38
C GLY A 149 -8.93 -1.37 4.13
N THR A 150 -9.89 -2.28 3.99
CA THR A 150 -11.20 -2.16 4.65
C THR A 150 -11.15 -2.34 6.17
N TYR A 151 -10.12 -3.00 6.71
CA TYR A 151 -9.89 -3.07 8.17
C TYR A 151 -9.15 -1.82 8.67
N LEU A 152 -8.27 -1.25 7.84
CA LEU A 152 -7.52 -0.03 8.14
C LEU A 152 -8.39 1.23 8.13
N ASP A 153 -9.53 1.23 7.45
CA ASP A 153 -10.51 2.34 7.50
C ASP A 153 -10.96 2.68 8.93
N LYS A 154 -10.96 1.68 9.83
CA LYS A 154 -11.31 1.86 11.25
C LYS A 154 -10.21 2.51 12.09
N MET A 155 -9.06 2.86 11.50
CA MET A 155 -7.90 3.39 12.20
C MET A 155 -7.73 4.90 11.94
N LEU A 156 -7.48 5.66 12.99
CA LEU A 156 -7.46 7.13 12.95
C LEU A 156 -6.35 7.71 12.07
N GLN A 157 -5.13 7.15 12.13
CA GLN A 157 -4.00 7.60 11.31
C GLN A 157 -3.23 6.42 10.77
N VAL A 158 -3.16 6.32 9.45
CA VAL A 158 -2.51 5.23 8.72
C VAL A 158 -1.61 5.80 7.63
N ASP A 159 -0.32 5.49 7.72
CA ASP A 159 0.66 5.77 6.67
C ASP A 159 1.02 4.47 5.94
N ILE A 160 0.85 4.46 4.61
CA ILE A 160 1.21 3.32 3.77
C ILE A 160 2.64 3.51 3.26
N TYR A 161 3.47 2.49 3.43
CA TYR A 161 4.82 2.43 2.90
C TYR A 161 4.85 1.41 1.78
N PRO A 162 4.70 1.80 0.50
CA PRO A 162 4.80 0.87 -0.61
C PRO A 162 6.23 0.34 -0.75
N LYS A 163 6.35 -0.91 -1.22
CA LYS A 163 7.64 -1.44 -1.66
C LYS A 163 8.04 -0.73 -2.96
N ARG A 164 9.26 -0.19 -2.97
CA ARG A 164 9.85 0.40 -4.17
C ARG A 164 10.49 -0.69 -5.02
N ARG A 165 10.33 -0.56 -6.34
CA ARG A 165 10.97 -1.45 -7.32
C ARG A 165 12.43 -1.07 -7.56
N GLU A 166 12.71 0.22 -7.50
CA GLU A 166 14.02 0.80 -7.79
C GLU A 166 14.43 1.87 -6.76
N GLY A 167 15.74 2.10 -6.68
CA GLY A 167 16.36 3.12 -5.84
C GLY A 167 16.98 2.58 -4.55
N LYS A 168 17.62 3.49 -3.80
CA LYS A 168 18.31 3.17 -2.53
C LYS A 168 17.36 2.97 -1.35
N LYS A 169 16.15 3.58 -1.40
CA LYS A 169 15.09 3.39 -0.41
C LYS A 169 14.28 2.15 -0.81
N VAL A 170 14.13 1.17 0.09
CA VAL A 170 13.36 -0.07 -0.18
C VAL A 170 11.86 0.14 0.00
N TRP A 171 11.47 1.00 0.94
CA TRP A 171 10.08 1.23 1.33
C TRP A 171 9.77 2.73 1.40
N GLY A 172 8.53 3.08 1.09
CA GLY A 172 8.03 4.45 1.09
C GLY A 172 7.88 5.04 -0.31
N PHE A 173 7.38 6.27 -0.36
CA PHE A 173 7.19 7.01 -1.61
C PHE A 173 8.48 7.69 -2.06
N ASP A 174 8.53 8.02 -3.35
CA ASP A 174 9.46 9.01 -3.88
C ASP A 174 9.12 10.41 -3.37
N ASP A 175 10.16 11.20 -3.09
CA ASP A 175 10.01 12.56 -2.60
C ASP A 175 9.45 13.48 -3.70
N PHE A 176 9.77 13.18 -4.97
CA PHE A 176 9.33 13.89 -6.16
C PHE A 176 8.96 12.90 -7.27
N GLY A 177 8.00 13.27 -8.10
CA GLY A 177 7.58 12.48 -9.25
C GLY A 177 6.59 13.25 -10.13
N ALA A 178 6.22 12.67 -11.26
CA ALA A 178 5.24 13.26 -12.15
C ALA A 178 3.88 13.38 -11.45
N THR A 179 3.17 14.48 -11.70
CA THR A 179 1.78 14.62 -11.27
C THR A 179 0.91 13.73 -12.16
N VAL A 180 0.28 12.73 -11.57
CA VAL A 180 -0.64 11.83 -12.28
C VAL A 180 -2.07 12.18 -11.90
N ARG A 181 -2.93 12.36 -12.91
CA ARG A 181 -4.38 12.53 -12.73
C ARG A 181 -5.09 11.28 -13.19
N PHE A 182 -6.06 10.86 -12.39
CA PHE A 182 -6.91 9.70 -12.65
C PHE A 182 -8.34 10.16 -12.86
N GLY A 183 -9.08 9.38 -13.64
CA GLY A 183 -10.46 9.64 -13.98
C GLY A 183 -11.14 8.35 -14.38
N SER A 184 -12.47 8.39 -14.41
CA SER A 184 -13.29 7.25 -14.79
C SER A 184 -14.07 7.54 -16.06
N GLU A 185 -14.21 6.51 -16.90
CA GLU A 185 -15.07 6.53 -18.08
C GLU A 185 -15.94 5.28 -18.14
N ILE A 186 -17.06 5.34 -18.87
CA ILE A 186 -17.91 4.18 -19.13
C ILE A 186 -17.39 3.49 -20.40
N LEU A 187 -16.89 2.28 -20.26
CA LEU A 187 -16.44 1.46 -21.40
C LEU A 187 -17.60 0.74 -22.09
N ARG A 188 -18.62 0.36 -21.32
CA ARG A 188 -19.79 -0.36 -21.82
C ARG A 188 -21.00 -0.05 -20.96
N VAL A 189 -22.13 0.26 -21.60
CA VAL A 189 -23.42 0.39 -20.92
C VAL A 189 -24.06 -0.99 -20.77
N GLY A 190 -24.48 -1.31 -19.56
CA GLY A 190 -25.14 -2.57 -19.22
C GLY A 190 -26.62 -2.56 -19.55
N LYS A 191 -27.25 -3.73 -19.47
CA LYS A 191 -28.71 -3.88 -19.64
C LYS A 191 -29.48 -3.66 -18.33
N ASP A 192 -28.82 -3.89 -17.20
CA ASP A 192 -29.41 -3.77 -15.87
C ASP A 192 -28.86 -2.50 -15.19
N PRO A 193 -29.70 -1.48 -14.92
CA PRO A 193 -29.26 -0.24 -14.32
C PRO A 193 -28.76 -0.41 -12.87
N THR A 194 -29.05 -1.54 -12.23
CA THR A 194 -28.62 -1.86 -10.85
C THR A 194 -27.34 -2.69 -10.80
N ARG A 195 -26.72 -2.97 -11.96
CA ARG A 195 -25.49 -3.75 -12.05
C ARG A 195 -24.35 -2.91 -12.60
N VAL A 196 -23.30 -2.77 -11.81
CA VAL A 196 -22.13 -1.98 -12.15
C VAL A 196 -20.86 -2.76 -11.84
N ALA A 197 -19.90 -2.75 -12.76
CA ALA A 197 -18.57 -3.30 -12.57
C ALA A 197 -17.50 -2.23 -12.78
N ILE A 198 -16.37 -2.35 -12.07
CA ILE A 198 -15.27 -1.40 -12.14
C ILE A 198 -13.96 -2.08 -12.52
N LEU A 199 -13.31 -1.56 -13.54
CA LEU A 199 -11.94 -1.92 -13.93
C LEU A 199 -11.02 -0.84 -13.35
N CYS A 200 -10.02 -1.23 -12.56
CA CYS A 200 -8.98 -0.28 -12.13
C CYS A 200 -7.72 -0.56 -12.93
N SER A 201 -7.55 0.13 -14.06
CA SER A 201 -6.43 -0.03 -14.99
C SER A 201 -5.32 0.96 -14.64
N ILE A 202 -4.51 0.65 -13.63
CA ILE A 202 -3.48 1.54 -13.09
C ILE A 202 -2.07 1.00 -13.31
N SER A 203 -1.80 -0.22 -12.84
CA SER A 203 -0.50 -0.88 -13.06
C SER A 203 -0.41 -1.61 -14.39
N GLY A 204 -1.50 -1.67 -15.15
CA GLY A 204 -1.60 -2.32 -16.45
C GLY A 204 -3.03 -2.21 -17.00
N SER A 205 -3.18 -2.34 -18.30
CA SER A 205 -4.49 -2.33 -18.96
C SER A 205 -5.24 -3.65 -18.76
N ILE A 206 -6.57 -3.56 -18.69
CA ILE A 206 -7.46 -4.72 -18.56
C ILE A 206 -8.19 -4.94 -19.88
N ASP A 207 -8.07 -6.16 -20.42
CA ASP A 207 -8.84 -6.57 -21.59
C ASP A 207 -10.26 -6.96 -21.14
N ILE A 208 -11.23 -6.14 -21.53
CA ILE A 208 -12.65 -6.30 -21.19
C ILE A 208 -13.20 -7.67 -21.62
N ASN A 209 -12.66 -8.29 -22.68
CA ASN A 209 -13.14 -9.60 -23.16
C ASN A 209 -12.74 -10.76 -22.25
N ARG A 210 -11.89 -10.52 -21.23
CA ARG A 210 -11.48 -11.52 -20.24
C ARG A 210 -12.33 -11.48 -18.97
N LEU A 211 -13.26 -10.54 -18.87
CA LEU A 211 -14.20 -10.48 -17.77
C LEU A 211 -15.18 -11.67 -17.86
N PRO A 212 -15.77 -12.09 -16.72
CA PRO A 212 -16.78 -13.11 -16.73
C PRO A 212 -17.97 -12.74 -17.64
N PRO A 213 -18.54 -13.67 -18.43
CA PRO A 213 -19.63 -13.39 -19.36
C PRO A 213 -20.84 -12.72 -18.67
N GLU A 214 -21.17 -13.14 -17.45
CA GLU A 214 -22.27 -12.56 -16.67
C GLU A 214 -22.06 -11.07 -16.35
N VAL A 215 -20.81 -10.65 -16.18
CA VAL A 215 -20.46 -9.24 -16.00
C VAL A 215 -20.64 -8.49 -17.31
N LEU A 216 -20.08 -9.03 -18.39
CA LEU A 216 -20.16 -8.42 -19.72
C LEU A 216 -21.61 -8.23 -20.20
N ASP A 217 -22.49 -9.19 -19.95
CA ASP A 217 -23.83 -9.17 -20.53
C ASP A 217 -24.81 -8.23 -19.82
N SER A 218 -24.56 -7.93 -18.55
CA SER A 218 -25.54 -7.25 -17.70
C SER A 218 -25.06 -5.93 -17.07
N HIS A 219 -23.76 -5.78 -16.79
CA HIS A 219 -23.25 -4.66 -16.01
C HIS A 219 -22.91 -3.44 -16.87
N THR A 220 -23.14 -2.24 -16.34
CA THR A 220 -22.46 -1.03 -16.80
C THR A 220 -21.02 -1.08 -16.29
N ILE A 221 -20.06 -0.92 -17.20
CA ILE A 221 -18.63 -1.14 -16.92
C ILE A 221 -17.93 0.22 -16.92
N TYR A 222 -17.47 0.63 -15.74
CA TYR A 222 -16.60 1.78 -15.57
C TYR A 222 -15.13 1.35 -15.59
N GLU A 223 -14.27 2.19 -16.16
CA GLU A 223 -12.83 2.05 -16.04
C GLU A 223 -12.23 3.27 -15.36
N LEU A 224 -11.57 3.04 -14.21
CA LEU A 224 -10.72 4.00 -13.53
C LEU A 224 -9.29 3.85 -14.07
N ARG A 225 -8.78 4.91 -14.70
CA ARG A 225 -7.50 4.91 -15.42
C ARG A 225 -6.77 6.27 -15.31
N PRO A 226 -5.47 6.31 -15.60
CA PRO A 226 -4.77 7.57 -15.84
C PRO A 226 -5.34 8.31 -17.07
N ASN A 227 -5.51 9.62 -16.96
CA ASN A 227 -6.15 10.43 -18.01
C ASN A 227 -5.27 10.66 -19.24
N THR A 228 -3.96 10.82 -19.04
CA THR A 228 -3.04 11.36 -20.06
C THR A 228 -1.88 10.43 -20.40
N MET A 229 -1.86 9.21 -19.86
CA MET A 229 -0.78 8.26 -20.06
C MET A 229 -1.27 6.82 -19.96
N LEU A 230 -0.43 5.87 -20.33
CA LEU A 230 -0.74 4.45 -20.23
C LEU A 230 -0.59 3.96 -18.77
N PRO A 231 -1.40 2.98 -18.35
CA PRO A 231 -1.21 2.28 -17.08
C PRO A 231 0.19 1.65 -16.99
N THR A 232 0.94 1.95 -15.92
CA THR A 232 2.22 1.32 -15.62
C THR A 232 2.35 1.04 -14.12
N PRO A 233 3.09 -0.01 -13.70
CA PRO A 233 3.22 -0.36 -12.28
C PRO A 233 3.81 0.74 -11.40
N GLU A 234 4.56 1.68 -11.99
CA GLU A 234 5.27 2.75 -11.31
C GLU A 234 4.46 4.06 -11.20
N LEU A 235 3.22 4.12 -11.72
CA LEU A 235 2.41 5.36 -11.73
C LEU A 235 2.15 5.95 -10.34
N ILE A 236 2.02 5.11 -9.31
CA ILE A 236 1.80 5.54 -7.93
C ILE A 236 3.11 5.39 -7.14
N SER A 237 4.10 6.19 -7.53
CA SER A 237 5.41 6.27 -6.87
C SER A 237 5.48 7.34 -5.79
N THR A 238 4.59 8.34 -5.82
CA THR A 238 4.54 9.44 -4.84
C THR A 238 3.27 9.40 -3.98
N LYS A 239 3.32 10.02 -2.79
CA LYS A 239 2.13 10.16 -1.93
C LYS A 239 1.02 10.96 -2.62
N ALA A 240 1.40 12.01 -3.34
CA ALA A 240 0.48 12.84 -4.11
C ALA A 240 -0.25 12.03 -5.21
N ALA A 241 0.45 11.13 -5.91
CA ALA A 241 -0.19 10.25 -6.90
C ALA A 241 -1.19 9.28 -6.23
N LEU A 242 -0.86 8.73 -5.06
CA LEU A 242 -1.81 7.90 -4.31
C LEU A 242 -3.05 8.71 -3.88
N ASP A 243 -2.86 9.96 -3.46
CA ASP A 243 -3.97 10.83 -3.05
C ASP A 243 -4.87 11.20 -4.23
N GLN A 244 -4.30 11.47 -5.40
CA GLN A 244 -5.06 11.68 -6.63
C GLN A 244 -5.86 10.43 -7.04
N PHE A 245 -5.25 9.25 -6.96
CA PHE A 245 -5.96 7.98 -7.19
C PHE A 245 -7.12 7.81 -6.21
N SER A 246 -6.87 8.05 -4.91
CA SER A 246 -7.85 7.90 -3.85
C SER A 246 -9.01 8.89 -3.96
N GLN A 247 -8.74 10.09 -4.49
CA GLN A 247 -9.76 11.06 -4.84
C GLN A 247 -10.62 10.57 -6.01
N ALA A 248 -9.99 10.12 -7.10
CA ALA A 248 -10.72 9.61 -8.27
C ALA A 248 -11.56 8.36 -7.95
N TRP A 249 -11.06 7.47 -7.09
CA TRP A 249 -11.82 6.32 -6.59
C TRP A 249 -13.09 6.74 -5.83
N ARG A 250 -13.00 7.71 -4.91
CA ARG A 250 -14.16 8.21 -4.17
C ARG A 250 -15.16 8.93 -5.07
N ILE A 251 -14.68 9.69 -6.05
CA ILE A 251 -15.54 10.34 -7.05
C ILE A 251 -16.30 9.27 -7.84
N LEU A 252 -15.63 8.22 -8.31
CA LEU A 252 -16.27 7.12 -9.03
C LEU A 252 -17.35 6.43 -8.17
N LEU A 253 -17.07 6.12 -6.90
CA LEU A 253 -18.07 5.54 -6.01
C LEU A 253 -19.29 6.47 -5.85
N SER A 254 -19.08 7.78 -5.70
CA SER A 254 -20.16 8.77 -5.62
C SER A 254 -20.94 8.89 -6.93
N THR A 255 -20.28 8.82 -8.09
CA THR A 255 -20.95 8.77 -9.40
C THR A 255 -21.84 7.54 -9.52
N ILE A 256 -21.34 6.37 -9.12
CA ILE A 256 -22.11 5.12 -9.15
C ILE A 256 -23.33 5.19 -8.23
N GLU A 257 -23.20 5.79 -7.04
CA GLU A 257 -24.31 5.97 -6.11
C GLU A 257 -25.46 6.81 -6.71
N VAL A 258 -25.11 7.85 -7.48
CA VAL A 258 -26.09 8.74 -8.14
C VAL A 258 -26.70 8.08 -9.38
N ASP A 259 -25.86 7.53 -10.24
CA ASP A 259 -26.26 7.05 -11.57
C ASP A 259 -26.92 5.67 -11.52
N HIS A 260 -26.62 4.87 -10.49
CA HIS A 260 -27.05 3.48 -10.36
C HIS A 260 -27.61 3.19 -8.96
N PRO A 261 -28.78 3.77 -8.60
CA PRO A 261 -29.41 3.49 -7.32
C PRO A 261 -29.80 2.00 -7.21
N GLY A 262 -29.59 1.41 -6.04
CA GLY A 262 -29.97 0.01 -5.77
C GLY A 262 -28.94 -1.05 -6.14
N VAL A 263 -27.70 -0.66 -6.49
CA VAL A 263 -26.59 -1.61 -6.65
C VAL A 263 -26.34 -2.34 -5.32
N SER A 264 -26.40 -3.68 -5.33
CA SER A 264 -26.21 -4.51 -4.13
C SER A 264 -24.77 -4.98 -3.92
N ALA A 265 -23.97 -5.04 -4.98
CA ALA A 265 -22.56 -5.39 -4.95
C ALA A 265 -21.87 -4.91 -6.23
N ILE A 266 -20.57 -4.63 -6.16
CA ILE A 266 -19.80 -4.11 -7.30
C ILE A 266 -18.65 -5.07 -7.61
N PRO A 267 -18.70 -5.85 -8.71
CA PRO A 267 -17.53 -6.55 -9.23
C PRO A 267 -16.40 -5.58 -9.55
N ILE A 268 -15.23 -5.81 -8.97
CA ILE A 268 -14.02 -5.02 -9.26
C ILE A 268 -12.91 -5.89 -9.84
N PHE A 269 -12.18 -5.33 -10.80
CA PHE A 269 -11.05 -5.94 -11.48
C PHE A 269 -9.82 -5.04 -11.29
N PRO A 270 -9.06 -5.20 -10.18
CA PRO A 270 -8.00 -4.28 -9.82
C PRO A 270 -6.65 -4.69 -10.44
N ALA A 271 -6.25 -4.03 -11.52
CA ALA A 271 -4.87 -4.01 -11.99
C ALA A 271 -4.16 -2.78 -11.41
N VAL A 272 -3.81 -2.84 -10.13
CA VAL A 272 -3.29 -1.69 -9.37
C VAL A 272 -2.02 -2.02 -8.59
N PRO A 273 -1.15 -1.03 -8.29
CA PRO A 273 -0.04 -1.26 -7.37
C PRO A 273 -0.54 -1.49 -5.92
N PRO A 274 0.25 -2.16 -5.05
CA PRO A 274 -0.15 -2.49 -3.68
C PRO A 274 -0.75 -1.35 -2.86
N ALA A 275 -0.17 -0.14 -2.93
CA ALA A 275 -0.69 1.02 -2.20
C ALA A 275 -2.10 1.43 -2.64
N ALA A 276 -2.38 1.36 -3.95
CA ALA A 276 -3.71 1.64 -4.47
C ALA A 276 -4.72 0.56 -4.06
N ALA A 277 -4.33 -0.71 -4.03
CA ALA A 277 -5.18 -1.80 -3.53
C ALA A 277 -5.65 -1.54 -2.09
N ILE A 278 -4.71 -1.16 -1.21
CA ILE A 278 -5.03 -0.79 0.18
C ILE A 278 -5.97 0.44 0.20
N SER A 279 -5.72 1.43 -0.66
CA SER A 279 -6.55 2.63 -0.71
C SER A 279 -7.97 2.39 -1.21
N ILE A 280 -8.18 1.47 -2.15
CA ILE A 280 -9.50 1.01 -2.61
C ILE A 280 -10.33 0.55 -1.41
N GLY A 281 -9.77 -0.36 -0.60
CA GLY A 281 -10.47 -0.87 0.58
C GLY A 281 -10.65 0.17 1.67
N ARG A 282 -9.65 1.02 1.90
CA ARG A 282 -9.67 2.04 2.96
C ARG A 282 -10.66 3.16 2.69
N HIS A 283 -10.97 3.44 1.42
CA HIS A 283 -11.94 4.48 1.06
C HIS A 283 -13.32 3.91 0.68
N LEU A 284 -13.60 2.68 1.07
CA LEU A 284 -14.92 2.07 0.97
C LEU A 284 -15.70 2.28 2.28
N LEU A 285 -16.60 3.27 2.29
CA LEU A 285 -17.52 3.50 3.41
C LEU A 285 -18.55 2.37 3.49
N ARG A 286 -18.28 1.34 4.30
CA ARG A 286 -19.11 0.13 4.39
C ARG A 286 -20.58 0.38 4.76
N ALA A 287 -20.90 1.50 5.39
CA ALA A 287 -22.27 1.87 5.75
C ALA A 287 -23.06 2.50 4.59
N ALA A 288 -22.40 2.97 3.54
CA ALA A 288 -23.00 3.71 2.44
C ALA A 288 -22.79 3.00 1.08
N HIS A 289 -21.60 2.43 0.86
CA HIS A 289 -21.25 1.82 -0.40
C HIS A 289 -21.54 0.31 -0.42
N PRO A 290 -22.00 -0.24 -1.57
CA PRO A 290 -22.14 -1.68 -1.74
C PRO A 290 -20.81 -2.43 -1.54
N PRO A 291 -20.84 -3.68 -1.06
CA PRO A 291 -19.64 -4.50 -0.98
C PRO A 291 -19.00 -4.70 -2.35
N LEU A 292 -17.67 -4.75 -2.38
CA LEU A 292 -16.89 -5.04 -3.57
C LEU A 292 -16.72 -6.54 -3.70
N HIS A 293 -17.06 -7.09 -4.87
CA HIS A 293 -16.72 -8.45 -5.26
C HIS A 293 -15.40 -8.42 -6.01
N ILE A 294 -14.33 -8.86 -5.36
CA ILE A 294 -12.97 -8.69 -5.85
C ILE A 294 -12.61 -9.86 -6.75
N TYR A 295 -12.27 -9.56 -8.00
CA TYR A 295 -11.77 -10.53 -8.96
C TYR A 295 -10.25 -10.43 -9.07
N ASP A 296 -9.60 -11.55 -9.37
CA ASP A 296 -8.17 -11.57 -9.66
C ASP A 296 -7.91 -12.43 -10.90
N ARG A 297 -6.72 -12.26 -11.48
CA ARG A 297 -6.24 -13.05 -12.60
C ARG A 297 -4.93 -13.72 -12.23
N ALA A 298 -4.97 -15.04 -12.11
CA ALA A 298 -3.77 -15.84 -11.97
C ALA A 298 -2.95 -15.78 -13.28
N PRO A 299 -1.61 -15.83 -13.23
CA PRO A 299 -0.77 -15.80 -14.42
C PRO A 299 -1.11 -16.89 -15.45
N SER A 300 -1.56 -18.06 -14.97
CA SER A 300 -1.97 -19.21 -15.79
C SER A 300 -3.44 -19.21 -16.22
N SER A 301 -4.24 -18.24 -15.76
CA SER A 301 -5.69 -18.20 -16.05
C SER A 301 -5.99 -17.32 -17.28
N PRO A 302 -6.85 -17.77 -18.22
CA PRO A 302 -7.26 -16.97 -19.37
C PRO A 302 -8.17 -15.80 -18.99
N GLY A 303 -8.87 -15.89 -17.84
CA GLY A 303 -9.83 -14.90 -17.38
C GLY A 303 -9.73 -14.58 -15.90
N TYR A 304 -10.57 -13.65 -15.47
CA TYR A 304 -10.70 -13.26 -14.07
C TYR A 304 -11.64 -14.21 -13.31
N PHE A 305 -11.32 -14.50 -12.05
CA PHE A 305 -12.16 -15.30 -11.16
C PHE A 305 -12.41 -14.57 -9.86
N PHE A 306 -13.55 -14.87 -9.24
CA PHE A 306 -13.93 -14.31 -7.95
C PHE A 306 -12.97 -14.79 -6.84
N THR A 307 -12.59 -13.88 -5.94
CA THR A 307 -11.66 -14.18 -4.84
C THR A 307 -12.27 -13.95 -3.47
N ALA A 308 -12.80 -12.75 -3.23
CA ALA A 308 -13.31 -12.33 -1.94
C ALA A 308 -14.33 -11.20 -2.08
N SER A 309 -15.22 -11.09 -1.10
CA SER A 309 -16.14 -9.96 -0.94
C SER A 309 -15.70 -9.03 0.20
N THR A 310 -15.90 -7.73 0.11
CA THR A 310 -15.69 -6.84 1.27
C THR A 310 -16.86 -6.86 2.27
N GLU A 311 -17.87 -7.69 2.03
CA GLU A 311 -18.96 -7.97 2.96
C GLU A 311 -18.41 -8.53 4.28
N ALA A 312 -19.04 -8.11 5.38
CA ALA A 312 -18.62 -8.37 6.76
C ALA A 312 -19.16 -9.71 7.26
#